data_AF-A0A348N6D6-F1
#
_entry.id   AF-A0A348N6D6-F1
#
_cell.length_a   1.000
_cell.length_b   1.000
_cell.length_c   1.000
_cell.angle_alpha   90.00
_cell.angle_beta   90.00
_cell.angle_gamma   90.00
#
_symmetry.space_group_name_H-M   'P 1'
#
loop_
_entity.id
_entity.type
_entity.pdbx_description
1 polymer ?
#
loop_
_entity_poly.entity_id
_entity_poly.type
_entity_poly.pdbx_seq_one_letter_code
_entity_poly.pdbx_strand_id
1 'polypeptide(L)'
;MSDILETVSNLIHQTAFFNLTVGNFIMILVACVFLYLAIRRGYEPLLLVPIAFGMLLVNIYPDIIAAPAETSNGVGGLLYYFYALDEWSILPSLIFLGVGAMTDFGPLIANPISFLLGAAAQIGIFMAYLLAILLGFSDEAAAAVSIIGGADGPTSIFLAGKLGQSALMGP
;
A
#
# COMPACT_ATOMS: atom_id res chain seq x y z
N MET A 1 21.13 11.67 -42.67
CA MET A 1 20.40 12.67 -41.85
C MET A 1 18.99 12.19 -41.52
N SER A 2 18.30 11.51 -42.45
CA SER A 2 17.01 10.83 -42.23
C SER A 2 17.07 9.77 -41.13
N ASP A 3 18.08 8.90 -41.14
CA ASP A 3 18.12 7.71 -40.28
C ASP A 3 18.37 8.07 -38.82
N ILE A 4 19.10 9.17 -38.56
CA ILE A 4 19.32 9.69 -37.21
C ILE A 4 18.03 10.33 -36.69
N LEU A 5 17.31 11.09 -37.52
CA LEU A 5 16.02 11.66 -37.15
C LEU A 5 14.97 10.58 -36.91
N GLU A 6 14.98 9.50 -37.68
CA GLU A 6 14.10 8.36 -37.52
C GLU A 6 14.45 7.52 -36.28
N THR A 7 15.74 7.31 -36.00
CA THR A 7 16.19 6.62 -34.78
C THR A 7 15.88 7.46 -33.53
N VAL A 8 16.06 8.78 -33.58
CA VAL A 8 15.70 9.69 -32.49
C VAL A 8 14.18 9.77 -32.33
N SER A 9 13.40 9.81 -33.42
CA SER A 9 11.94 9.76 -33.37
C SER A 9 11.44 8.45 -32.76
N ASN A 10 12.02 7.32 -33.15
CA ASN A 10 11.70 6.01 -32.59
C ASN A 10 12.11 5.91 -31.12
N LEU A 11 13.27 6.47 -30.73
CA LEU A 11 13.69 6.57 -29.32
C LEU A 11 12.75 7.45 -28.50
N ILE A 12 12.27 8.57 -29.06
CA ILE A 12 11.31 9.47 -28.41
C ILE A 12 9.96 8.77 -28.21
N HIS A 13 9.48 8.03 -29.21
CA HIS A 13 8.25 7.25 -29.08
C HIS A 13 8.40 6.02 -28.18
N GLN A 14 9.59 5.45 -28.07
CA GLN A 14 9.93 4.38 -27.13
C GLN A 14 10.33 4.90 -25.74
N THR A 15 10.47 6.22 -25.54
CA THR A 15 10.81 6.74 -24.22
C THR A 15 9.60 6.57 -23.32
N ALA A 16 9.85 6.06 -22.10
CA ALA A 16 8.83 5.76 -21.11
C ALA A 16 7.77 6.86 -20.95
N PHE A 17 8.17 8.14 -21.08
CA PHE A 17 7.31 9.31 -20.94
C PHE A 17 6.10 9.38 -21.90
N PHE A 18 6.19 8.84 -23.12
CA PHE A 18 5.06 8.86 -24.06
C PHE A 18 4.09 7.68 -23.89
N ASN A 19 4.51 6.65 -23.15
CA ASN A 19 3.70 5.46 -22.88
C ASN A 19 2.95 5.56 -21.53
N LEU A 20 3.17 6.64 -20.77
CA LEU A 20 2.49 6.88 -19.49
C LEU A 20 1.10 7.48 -19.71
N THR A 21 0.11 6.92 -19.03
CA THR A 21 -1.25 7.48 -19.02
C THR A 21 -1.31 8.73 -18.14
N VAL A 22 -2.33 9.56 -18.33
CA VAL A 22 -2.61 10.71 -17.45
C VAL A 22 -2.75 10.27 -15.98
N GLY A 23 -3.27 9.07 -15.73
CA GLY A 23 -3.36 8.48 -14.39
C GLY A 23 -1.99 8.30 -13.73
N ASN A 24 -0.99 7.84 -14.48
CA ASN A 24 0.37 7.66 -13.95
C ASN A 24 0.98 9.00 -13.50
N PHE A 25 0.77 10.07 -14.25
CA PHE A 25 1.26 11.41 -13.86
C PHE A 25 0.59 11.91 -12.57
N ILE A 26 -0.70 11.66 -12.38
CA ILE A 26 -1.41 12.01 -11.14
C ILE A 26 -0.83 11.23 -9.98
N MET A 27 -0.62 9.91 -10.14
CA MET A 27 -0.07 9.07 -9.09
C MET A 27 1.37 9.41 -8.73
N ILE A 28 2.20 9.83 -9.69
CA ILE A 28 3.55 10.36 -9.42
C ILE A 28 3.48 11.62 -8.55
N LEU A 29 2.53 12.51 -8.82
CA LEU A 29 2.32 13.71 -8.00
C LEU A 29 1.91 13.32 -6.58
N VAL A 30 0.99 12.37 -6.41
CA VAL A 30 0.58 11.84 -5.10
C VAL A 30 1.77 11.21 -4.38
N ALA A 31 2.60 10.41 -5.06
CA ALA A 31 3.81 9.82 -4.49
C ALA A 31 4.80 10.88 -3.99
N CYS A 32 5.01 11.96 -4.74
CA CYS A 32 5.83 13.09 -4.31
C CYS A 32 5.26 13.80 -3.06
N VAL A 33 3.93 13.93 -2.97
CA VAL A 33 3.26 14.47 -1.77
C VAL A 33 3.49 13.55 -0.57
N PHE A 34 3.37 12.23 -0.73
CA PHE A 34 3.62 11.28 0.35
C PHE A 34 5.08 11.26 0.79
N LEU A 35 6.04 11.31 -0.15
CA LEU A 35 7.46 11.48 0.18
C LEU A 35 7.71 12.77 0.98
N TYR A 36 7.08 13.87 0.58
CA TYR A 36 7.17 15.14 1.30
C TYR A 36 6.60 15.03 2.73
N LEU A 37 5.44 14.40 2.91
CA LEU A 37 4.83 14.20 4.23
C LEU A 37 5.69 13.30 5.11
N ALA A 38 6.23 12.22 4.56
CA ALA A 38 7.06 11.28 5.30
C ALA A 38 8.41 11.88 5.72
N ILE A 39 9.10 12.59 4.81
CA ILE A 39 10.45 13.11 5.06
C ILE A 39 10.41 14.43 5.82
N ARG A 40 9.61 15.40 5.37
CA ARG A 40 9.63 16.75 5.98
C ARG A 40 8.77 16.81 7.24
N ARG A 41 7.61 16.17 7.24
CA ARG A 41 6.69 16.20 8.38
C ARG A 41 6.81 14.99 9.30
N GLY A 42 7.58 13.97 8.93
CA GLY A 42 7.85 12.82 9.79
C GLY A 42 6.64 11.93 10.03
N TYR A 43 5.64 11.93 9.13
CA TYR A 43 4.50 11.02 9.23
C TYR A 43 4.96 9.60 8.85
N GLU A 44 4.94 8.67 9.83
CA GLU A 44 5.29 7.26 9.69
C GLU A 44 6.41 6.97 8.67
N PRO A 45 7.61 7.58 8.83
CA PRO A 45 8.63 7.58 7.78
C PRO A 45 9.13 6.17 7.44
N LEU A 46 9.05 5.23 8.39
CA LEU A 46 9.46 3.84 8.21
C LEU A 46 8.58 3.08 7.19
N LEU A 47 7.29 3.41 7.09
CA LEU A 47 6.35 2.75 6.19
C LEU A 47 5.99 3.63 5.00
N LEU A 48 5.73 4.93 5.23
CA LEU A 48 5.26 5.85 4.20
C LEU A 48 6.32 6.16 3.14
N VAL A 49 7.61 6.16 3.48
CA VAL A 49 8.70 6.36 2.49
C VAL A 49 8.77 5.17 1.51
N PRO A 50 8.88 3.91 1.97
CA PRO A 50 8.83 2.76 1.05
C PRO A 50 7.57 2.71 0.18
N ILE A 51 6.39 2.99 0.75
CA ILE A 51 5.12 3.00 0.01
C ILE A 51 5.15 4.07 -1.10
N ALA A 52 5.52 5.30 -0.74
CA ALA A 52 5.57 6.39 -1.71
C ALA A 52 6.63 6.15 -2.80
N PHE A 53 7.74 5.52 -2.45
CA PHE A 53 8.76 5.14 -3.43
C PHE A 53 8.29 4.01 -4.36
N GLY A 54 7.61 2.99 -3.84
CA GLY A 54 6.98 1.94 -4.65
C GLY A 54 5.95 2.51 -5.62
N MET A 55 5.08 3.39 -5.14
CA MET A 55 4.09 4.12 -5.95
C MET A 55 4.77 4.90 -7.09
N LEU A 56 5.89 5.58 -6.80
CA LEU A 56 6.66 6.29 -7.81
C LEU A 56 7.24 5.34 -8.86
N LEU A 57 7.83 4.22 -8.45
CA LEU A 57 8.43 3.24 -9.37
C LEU A 57 7.41 2.57 -10.28
N VAL A 58 6.28 2.10 -9.74
CA VAL A 58 5.21 1.46 -10.52
C VAL A 58 4.62 2.42 -11.55
N ASN A 59 4.54 3.71 -11.23
CA ASN A 59 3.98 4.70 -12.16
C ASN A 59 4.98 5.27 -13.17
N ILE A 60 6.29 5.10 -12.97
CA ILE A 60 7.32 5.45 -13.96
C ILE A 60 7.66 4.25 -14.86
N TYR A 61 7.65 3.04 -14.30
CA TYR A 61 7.97 1.79 -14.99
C TYR A 61 6.98 0.68 -14.60
N PRO A 62 5.79 0.63 -15.24
CA PRO A 62 4.72 -0.32 -14.89
C PRO A 62 5.14 -1.80 -14.96
N ASP A 63 6.08 -2.15 -15.82
CA ASP A 63 6.57 -3.53 -15.97
C ASP A 63 7.22 -4.08 -14.68
N ILE A 64 7.55 -3.22 -13.70
CA ILE A 64 8.12 -3.64 -12.41
C ILE A 64 7.14 -4.45 -11.53
N ILE A 65 5.84 -4.34 -11.79
CA ILE A 65 4.78 -5.10 -11.11
C ILE A 65 4.09 -6.11 -12.04
N ALA A 66 4.58 -6.26 -13.28
CA ALA A 66 4.00 -7.18 -14.25
C ALA A 66 4.04 -8.63 -13.73
N ALA A 67 2.93 -9.34 -13.90
CA ALA A 67 2.84 -10.74 -13.53
C ALA A 67 3.72 -11.60 -14.45
N PRO A 68 4.27 -12.73 -13.96
CA PRO A 68 5.06 -13.65 -14.80
C PRO A 68 4.34 -14.14 -16.06
N ALA A 69 3.00 -14.16 -16.03
CA ALA A 69 2.16 -14.55 -17.17
C ALA A 69 2.09 -13.48 -18.27
N GLU A 70 2.40 -12.23 -17.96
CA GLU A 70 2.34 -11.08 -18.88
C GLU A 70 3.71 -10.75 -19.48
N THR A 71 4.80 -11.21 -18.86
CA THR A 71 6.16 -11.00 -19.35
C THR A 71 6.56 -12.06 -20.38
N SER A 72 7.14 -11.63 -21.51
CA SER A 72 7.66 -12.51 -22.57
C SER A 72 8.72 -13.52 -22.12
N ASN A 73 9.43 -13.22 -21.03
CA ASN A 73 10.48 -14.08 -20.46
C ASN A 73 9.96 -15.01 -19.34
N GLY A 74 8.67 -14.97 -18.99
CA GLY A 74 8.09 -15.78 -17.91
C GLY A 74 8.55 -15.40 -16.51
N VAL A 75 9.23 -14.26 -16.35
CA VAL A 75 9.73 -13.74 -15.07
C VAL A 75 8.88 -12.52 -14.71
N GLY A 76 8.31 -12.51 -13.50
CA GLY A 76 7.54 -11.37 -12.99
C GLY A 76 8.45 -10.21 -12.61
N GLY A 77 7.88 -9.01 -12.53
CA GLY A 77 8.59 -7.85 -12.01
C GLY A 77 8.98 -8.02 -10.53
N LEU A 78 10.00 -7.30 -10.07
CA LEU A 78 10.45 -7.41 -8.67
C LEU A 78 9.34 -7.06 -7.66
N LEU A 79 8.58 -5.98 -7.93
CA LEU A 79 7.51 -5.54 -7.03
C LEU A 79 6.31 -6.49 -7.06
N TYR A 80 6.10 -7.24 -8.15
CA TYR A 80 5.09 -8.30 -8.19
C TYR A 80 5.33 -9.36 -7.12
N TYR A 81 6.58 -9.81 -6.94
CA TYR A 81 6.89 -10.81 -5.91
C TYR A 81 6.69 -10.28 -4.49
N PHE A 82 6.99 -8.99 -4.24
CA PHE A 82 6.69 -8.37 -2.94
C PHE A 82 5.18 -8.24 -2.70
N TYR A 83 4.41 -7.86 -3.72
CA TYR A 83 2.96 -7.83 -3.66
C TYR A 83 2.38 -9.23 -3.38
N ALA A 84 2.89 -10.28 -4.05
CA ALA A 84 2.45 -11.65 -3.82
C ALA A 84 2.72 -12.12 -2.37
N LEU A 85 3.83 -11.70 -1.77
CA LEU A 85 4.12 -12.00 -0.35
C LEU A 85 3.15 -11.28 0.60
N ASP A 86 2.66 -10.10 0.21
CA ASP A 86 1.64 -9.36 0.96
C ASP A 86 0.27 -10.03 0.84
N GLU A 87 -0.11 -10.45 -0.37
CA GLU A 87 -1.35 -11.19 -0.63
C GLU A 87 -1.38 -12.55 0.10
N TRP A 88 -0.25 -13.24 0.16
CA TRP A 88 -0.08 -14.45 0.98
C TRP A 88 0.00 -14.16 2.48
N SER A 89 -0.15 -12.89 2.89
CA SER A 89 -0.16 -12.44 4.28
C SER A 89 1.15 -12.72 5.03
N ILE A 90 2.26 -12.95 4.32
CA ILE A 90 3.56 -13.27 4.91
C ILE A 90 4.19 -12.00 5.48
N LEU A 91 4.25 -10.93 4.69
CA LEU A 91 4.86 -9.66 5.13
C LEU A 91 4.12 -9.01 6.31
N PRO A 92 2.78 -8.86 6.29
CA PRO A 92 2.04 -8.31 7.43
C PRO A 92 2.23 -9.12 8.70
N SER A 93 2.22 -10.45 8.59
CA SER A 93 2.41 -11.35 9.75
C SER A 93 3.82 -11.22 10.34
N LEU A 94 4.84 -11.08 9.51
CA LEU A 94 6.22 -10.86 9.97
C LEU A 94 6.38 -9.49 10.64
N ILE A 95 5.75 -8.44 10.10
CA ILE A 95 5.74 -7.11 10.73
C ILE A 95 5.02 -7.19 12.07
N PHE A 96 3.87 -7.85 12.14
CA PHE A 96 3.11 -8.01 13.38
C PHE A 96 3.87 -8.81 14.45
N LEU A 97 4.59 -9.86 14.05
CA LEU A 97 5.51 -10.59 14.92
C LEU A 97 6.60 -9.66 15.48
N GLY A 98 7.18 -8.79 14.64
CA GLY A 98 8.17 -7.80 15.05
C GLY A 98 7.61 -6.77 16.02
N VAL A 99 6.42 -6.21 15.75
CA VAL A 99 5.73 -5.28 16.66
C VAL A 99 5.45 -5.95 18.00
N GLY A 100 4.96 -7.19 18.01
CA GLY A 100 4.72 -7.96 19.22
C GLY A 100 5.99 -8.21 20.02
N ALA A 101 7.12 -8.50 19.36
CA ALA A 101 8.42 -8.68 20.01
C ALA A 101 8.98 -7.39 20.63
N MET A 102 8.61 -6.22 20.10
CA MET A 102 9.02 -4.91 20.63
C MET A 102 8.04 -4.32 21.66
N THR A 103 6.87 -4.95 21.86
CA THR A 103 5.82 -4.42 22.74
C THR A 103 6.14 -4.71 24.21
N ASP A 104 6.22 -3.66 25.02
CA ASP A 104 6.36 -3.78 26.47
C ASP A 104 4.99 -3.96 27.15
N PHE A 105 4.80 -5.10 27.80
CA PHE A 105 3.58 -5.42 28.55
C PHE A 105 3.58 -4.91 29.99
N GLY A 106 4.72 -4.42 30.51
CA GLY A 106 4.85 -3.92 31.88
C GLY A 106 3.78 -2.90 32.27
N PRO A 107 3.56 -1.82 31.48
CA PRO A 107 2.52 -0.82 31.74
C PRO A 107 1.09 -1.40 31.69
N LEU A 108 0.84 -2.37 30.80
CA LEU A 108 -0.47 -3.00 30.65
C LEU A 108 -0.82 -3.89 31.85
N ILE A 109 0.15 -4.64 32.35
CA ILE A 109 -0.01 -5.52 33.52
C ILE A 109 -0.12 -4.69 34.80
N ALA A 110 0.61 -3.58 34.90
CA ALA A 110 0.60 -2.70 36.07
C ALA A 110 -0.74 -1.97 36.27
N ASN A 111 -1.47 -1.65 35.21
CA ASN A 111 -2.80 -1.06 35.30
C ASN A 111 -3.78 -1.71 34.28
N PRO A 112 -4.51 -2.76 34.68
CA PRO A 112 -5.41 -3.48 33.79
C PRO A 112 -6.62 -2.64 33.34
N ILE A 113 -6.93 -1.52 33.98
CA ILE A 113 -7.98 -0.60 33.52
C ILE A 113 -7.59 0.04 32.17
N SER A 114 -6.30 0.16 31.87
CA SER A 114 -5.81 0.58 30.55
C SER A 114 -6.27 -0.36 29.43
N PHE A 115 -6.61 -1.62 29.73
CA PHE A 115 -7.22 -2.54 28.77
C PHE A 115 -8.59 -2.04 28.28
N LEU A 116 -9.33 -1.32 29.13
CA LEU A 116 -10.61 -0.72 28.77
C LEU A 116 -10.46 0.41 27.74
N LEU A 117 -9.31 1.10 27.73
CA LEU A 117 -8.97 2.06 26.67
C LEU A 117 -8.81 1.35 25.32
N GLY A 118 -8.24 0.15 25.31
CA GLY A 118 -8.19 -0.71 24.12
C GLY A 118 -9.57 -1.13 23.63
N ALA A 119 -10.52 -1.37 24.55
CA ALA A 119 -11.92 -1.63 24.17
C ALA A 119 -12.58 -0.40 23.52
N ALA A 120 -12.19 0.82 23.90
CA ALA A 120 -12.69 2.04 23.26
C ALA A 120 -12.22 2.16 21.79
N ALA A 121 -11.06 1.58 21.42
CA ALA A 121 -10.61 1.54 20.03
C ALA A 121 -11.56 0.73 19.11
N GLN A 122 -12.29 -0.25 19.67
CA GLN A 122 -13.31 -1.01 18.92
C GLN A 122 -14.50 -0.15 18.48
N ILE A 123 -14.80 0.92 19.21
CA ILE A 123 -15.82 1.89 18.79
C ILE A 123 -15.36 2.60 17.50
N GLY A 124 -14.07 2.92 17.38
CA GLY A 124 -13.50 3.50 16.17
C GLY A 124 -13.70 2.61 14.94
N ILE A 125 -13.42 1.31 15.08
CA ILE A 125 -13.64 0.31 14.03
C ILE A 125 -15.12 0.25 13.64
N PHE A 126 -16.02 0.17 14.63
CA PHE A 126 -17.45 0.09 14.37
C PHE A 126 -17.99 1.34 13.67
N MET A 127 -17.55 2.53 14.08
CA MET A 127 -17.94 3.78 13.42
C MET A 127 -17.42 3.86 11.99
N ALA A 128 -16.18 3.43 11.73
CA ALA A 128 -15.64 3.36 10.37
C ALA A 128 -16.41 2.36 9.49
N TYR A 129 -16.80 1.21 10.04
CA TYR A 129 -17.66 0.24 9.36
C TYR A 129 -19.02 0.84 8.96
N LEU A 130 -19.72 1.46 9.92
CA LEU A 130 -21.02 2.08 9.65
C LEU A 130 -20.93 3.18 8.60
N LEU A 131 -19.90 4.02 8.66
CA LEU A 131 -19.66 5.05 7.66
C LEU A 131 -19.41 4.45 6.27
N ALA A 132 -18.63 3.37 6.17
CA ALA A 132 -18.40 2.69 4.89
C ALA A 132 -19.69 2.09 4.31
N ILE A 133 -20.52 1.45 5.14
CA ILE A 133 -21.84 0.96 4.71
C ILE A 133 -22.75 2.10 4.25
N LEU A 134 -22.77 3.23 4.96
CA LEU A 134 -23.55 4.42 4.57
C LEU A 134 -23.07 5.04 3.25
N LEU A 135 -21.79 4.91 2.93
CA LEU A 135 -21.21 5.34 1.65
C LEU A 135 -21.46 4.34 0.51
N GLY A 136 -22.08 3.19 0.80
CA GLY A 136 -22.50 2.19 -0.20
C GLY A 136 -21.47 1.10 -0.51
N PHE A 137 -20.47 0.90 0.34
CA PHE A 137 -19.54 -0.23 0.22
C PHE A 137 -20.23 -1.56 0.56
N SER A 138 -19.76 -2.67 -0.01
CA SER A 138 -20.21 -4.02 0.38
C SER A 138 -19.79 -4.36 1.81
N ASP A 139 -20.39 -5.38 2.42
CA ASP A 139 -20.06 -5.79 3.79
C ASP A 139 -18.57 -6.15 3.94
N GLU A 140 -17.98 -6.81 2.94
CA GLU A 140 -16.57 -7.19 2.92
C GLU A 140 -15.64 -5.98 2.74
N ALA A 141 -16.00 -5.07 1.83
CA ALA A 141 -15.25 -3.84 1.60
C ALA A 141 -15.31 -2.92 2.83
N ALA A 142 -16.49 -2.76 3.43
CA ALA A 142 -16.68 -2.00 4.66
C ALA A 142 -15.92 -2.64 5.83
N ALA A 143 -15.87 -3.96 5.92
CA ALA A 143 -15.07 -4.66 6.93
C ALA A 143 -13.57 -4.38 6.74
N ALA A 144 -13.06 -4.42 5.50
CA ALA A 144 -11.66 -4.08 5.21
C ALA A 144 -11.32 -2.62 5.60
N VAL A 145 -12.19 -1.66 5.26
CA VAL A 145 -12.00 -0.23 5.59
C VAL A 145 -12.13 0.04 7.10
N SER A 146 -12.96 -0.72 7.81
CA SER A 146 -13.25 -0.48 9.23
C SER A 146 -12.03 -0.59 10.13
N ILE A 147 -11.05 -1.44 9.78
CA ILE A 147 -9.85 -1.68 10.60
C ILE A 147 -8.94 -0.45 10.67
N ILE A 148 -9.06 0.50 9.73
CA ILE A 148 -8.40 1.80 9.80
C ILE A 148 -8.76 2.52 11.12
N GLY A 149 -9.98 2.34 11.62
CA GLY A 149 -10.42 2.88 12.91
C GLY A 149 -9.69 2.32 14.12
N GLY A 150 -9.00 1.18 13.97
CA GLY A 150 -8.14 0.57 14.99
C GLY A 150 -6.71 1.12 15.01
N ALA A 151 -6.33 1.95 14.04
CA ALA A 151 -5.00 2.56 13.90
C ALA A 151 -3.83 1.56 13.87
N ASP A 152 -4.09 0.33 13.41
CA ASP A 152 -3.07 -0.73 13.25
C ASP A 152 -2.93 -1.05 11.75
N GLY A 153 -1.83 -0.56 11.16
CA GLY A 153 -1.53 -0.71 9.72
C GLY A 153 -1.37 -2.16 9.27
N PRO A 154 -0.48 -2.97 9.88
CA PRO A 154 -0.27 -4.36 9.49
C PRO A 154 -1.54 -5.21 9.53
N THR A 155 -2.41 -5.02 10.53
CA THR A 155 -3.68 -5.76 10.60
C THR A 155 -4.70 -5.29 9.56
N SER A 156 -4.69 -4.00 9.21
CA SER A 156 -5.51 -3.46 8.12
C SER A 156 -5.15 -4.09 6.78
N ILE A 157 -3.85 -4.22 6.51
CA ILE A 157 -3.34 -4.89 5.30
C ILE A 157 -3.72 -6.36 5.33
N PHE A 158 -3.45 -7.06 6.43
CA PHE A 158 -3.79 -8.48 6.57
C PHE A 158 -5.28 -8.78 6.32
N LEU A 159 -6.20 -7.99 6.90
CA LEU A 159 -7.63 -8.25 6.75
C LEU A 159 -8.12 -7.94 5.33
N ALA A 160 -7.65 -6.85 4.72
CA ALA A 160 -8.01 -6.53 3.34
C ALA A 160 -7.60 -7.64 2.37
N GLY A 161 -6.42 -8.25 2.55
CA GLY A 161 -5.96 -9.37 1.74
C GLY A 161 -6.81 -10.63 1.97
N LYS A 162 -7.12 -10.94 3.24
CA LYS A 162 -7.95 -12.09 3.61
C LYS A 162 -9.39 -12.00 3.09
N LEU A 163 -9.95 -10.78 3.01
CA LEU A 163 -11.29 -10.53 2.48
C LEU A 163 -11.33 -10.42 0.94
N GLY A 164 -10.19 -10.60 0.26
CA GLY A 164 -10.10 -10.45 -1.19
C GLY A 164 -10.32 -9.02 -1.66
N GLN A 165 -10.16 -8.05 -0.77
CA GLN A 165 -10.33 -6.62 -1.02
C GLN A 165 -8.98 -5.95 -1.32
N SER A 166 -8.05 -6.68 -1.92
CA SER A 166 -6.71 -6.20 -2.30
C SER A 166 -6.78 -5.01 -3.28
N ALA A 167 -7.89 -4.85 -4.01
CA ALA A 167 -8.14 -3.68 -4.85
C ALA A 167 -8.39 -2.37 -4.06
N LEU A 168 -8.72 -2.47 -2.77
CA LEU A 168 -8.89 -1.32 -1.86
C LEU A 168 -7.61 -1.01 -1.07
N MET A 169 -6.63 -1.91 -1.09
CA MET A 169 -5.28 -1.56 -0.67
C MET A 169 -4.79 -0.49 -1.65
N GLY A 170 -4.27 0.62 -1.13
CA GLY A 170 -3.65 1.63 -1.98
C GLY A 170 -2.60 1.01 -2.91
N PRO A 171 -2.24 1.69 -4.01
CA PRO A 171 -1.23 1.20 -4.93
C PRO A 171 0.15 1.06 -4.30
#